data_AF-B5SW24-F1
#
_entry.id   AF-B5SW24-F1
#
_cell.length_a   1.000
_cell.length_b   1.000
_cell.length_c   1.000
_cell.angle_alpha   90.00
_cell.angle_beta   90.00
_cell.angle_gamma   90.00
#
_symmetry.space_group_name_H-M   'P 1'
#
loop_
_entity.id
_entity.type
_entity.pdbx_description
1 polymer ?
#
loop_
_entity_poly.entity_id
_entity_poly.type
_entity_poly.pdbx_seq_one_letter_code
_entity_poly.pdbx_strand_id
1 'polypeptide(L)'
;MQFDRGYLSPYFSTNKENMSVSFDDAFILIYEKKISSIKELLPVLEKVLGTNKPLLIIAEDIEGDALAALVLNSVRGALKVCAIKSPGF
;
A
#
# COMPACT_ATOMS: atom_id res chain seq x y z
N MET A 1 17.41 -1.57 4.25
CA MET A 1 17.35 -1.30 2.79
C MET A 1 16.67 0.03 2.60
N GLN A 2 17.18 0.91 1.74
CA GLN A 2 16.63 2.24 1.48
C GLN A 2 16.65 2.51 -0.02
N PHE A 3 15.63 3.17 -0.54
CA PHE A 3 15.50 3.54 -1.95
C PHE A 3 14.63 4.79 -2.09
N ASP A 4 14.77 5.49 -3.22
CA ASP A 4 14.13 6.80 -3.46
C ASP A 4 12.72 6.65 -4.08
N ARG A 5 11.83 5.96 -3.37
CA ARG A 5 10.40 5.84 -3.73
C ARG A 5 9.53 6.18 -2.51
N GLY A 6 8.73 7.23 -2.66
CA GLY A 6 7.73 7.63 -1.68
C GLY A 6 6.39 6.90 -1.87
N TYR A 7 5.47 7.12 -0.93
CA TYR A 7 4.10 6.64 -1.02
C TYR A 7 3.36 7.28 -2.20
N LEU A 8 2.48 6.51 -2.85
CA LEU A 8 1.71 6.97 -4.00
C LEU A 8 0.58 7.94 -3.64
N SER A 9 0.21 8.03 -2.36
CA SER A 9 -0.83 8.94 -1.89
C SER A 9 -0.52 9.46 -0.48
N PRO A 10 -0.67 10.77 -0.20
CA PRO A 10 -0.48 11.33 1.15
C PRO A 10 -1.46 10.76 2.18
N TYR A 11 -2.58 10.20 1.73
CA TYR A 11 -3.57 9.54 2.59
C TYR A 11 -3.09 8.21 3.20
N PHE A 12 -1.92 7.72 2.80
CA PHE A 12 -1.25 6.61 3.48
C PHE A 12 -0.46 7.05 4.72
N SER A 13 -0.24 8.35 4.93
CA SER A 13 0.52 8.85 6.09
C SER A 13 -0.11 8.40 7.42
N THR A 14 0.72 7.80 8.27
CA THR A 14 0.35 7.43 9.64
C THR A 14 0.66 8.57 10.61
N ASN A 15 1.62 9.43 10.25
CA ASN A 15 1.92 10.66 10.97
C ASN A 15 1.68 11.87 10.05
N LYS A 16 0.69 12.70 10.42
CA LYS A 16 0.26 13.87 9.65
C LYS A 16 1.16 15.10 9.85
N GLU A 17 2.02 15.12 10.86
CA GLU A 17 2.90 16.25 11.13
C GLU A 17 4.13 16.22 10.23
N ASN A 18 4.79 15.07 10.16
CA ASN A 18 6.00 14.88 9.37
C ASN A 18 5.75 14.16 8.03
N MET A 19 4.48 13.88 7.71
CA MET A 19 4.06 13.21 6.48
C MET A 19 4.82 11.90 6.24
N SER A 20 4.87 11.04 7.26
CA SER A 20 5.55 9.74 7.19
C SER A 20 4.60 8.57 7.39
N VAL A 21 5.07 7.41 6.92
CA VAL A 21 4.43 6.11 7.12
C VAL A 21 5.37 5.28 7.99
N SER A 22 4.87 4.73 9.08
CA SER A 22 5.61 3.82 9.95
C SER A 22 4.71 2.65 10.30
N PHE A 23 5.19 1.44 10.02
CA PHE A 23 4.49 0.20 10.30
C PHE A 23 5.39 -0.74 11.08
N ASP A 24 4.82 -1.36 12.11
CA ASP A 24 5.43 -2.46 12.85
C ASP A 24 4.86 -3.79 12.36
N ASP A 25 5.74 -4.80 12.18
CA ASP A 25 5.38 -6.17 11.79
C ASP A 25 4.45 -6.24 10.56
N ALA A 26 4.81 -5.47 9.52
CA ALA A 26 4.05 -5.37 8.29
C ALA A 26 4.29 -6.55 7.34
N PHE A 27 3.25 -6.98 6.64
CA PHE A 27 3.41 -7.77 5.43
C PHE A 27 3.94 -6.91 4.29
N ILE A 28 4.74 -7.52 3.41
CA ILE A 28 5.26 -6.88 2.20
C ILE A 28 4.80 -7.70 1.00
N LEU A 29 3.97 -7.11 0.16
CA LEU A 29 3.61 -7.64 -1.16
C LEU A 29 4.57 -7.05 -2.20
N ILE A 30 5.24 -7.91 -2.96
CA ILE A 30 6.09 -7.54 -4.08
C ILE A 30 5.43 -8.07 -5.36
N TYR A 31 5.20 -7.20 -6.33
CA TYR A 31 4.55 -7.56 -7.59
C TYR A 31 5.27 -6.89 -8.76
N GLU A 32 5.62 -7.63 -9.80
CA GLU A 32 6.50 -7.11 -10.86
C GLU A 32 5.78 -6.27 -11.93
N LYS A 33 4.45 -6.19 -11.87
CA LYS A 33 3.63 -5.52 -12.88
C LYS A 33 2.85 -4.36 -12.29
N LYS A 34 2.30 -3.54 -13.16
CA LYS A 34 1.27 -2.56 -12.84
C LYS A 34 0.01 -3.20 -12.26
N ILE A 35 -0.56 -2.58 -11.23
CA ILE A 35 -1.84 -2.93 -10.61
C ILE A 35 -2.83 -1.80 -10.86
N SER A 36 -3.81 -2.02 -11.71
CA SER A 36 -4.85 -1.02 -12.01
C SER A 36 -6.18 -1.36 -11.36
N SER A 37 -6.46 -2.65 -11.11
CA SER A 37 -7.73 -3.10 -10.52
C SER A 37 -7.60 -3.73 -9.14
N ILE A 38 -8.55 -3.40 -8.25
CA ILE A 38 -8.61 -3.98 -6.90
C ILE A 38 -8.81 -5.51 -6.93
N LYS A 39 -9.39 -6.04 -8.01
CA LYS A 39 -9.62 -7.49 -8.18
C LYS A 39 -8.33 -8.30 -8.13
N GLU A 40 -7.23 -7.75 -8.63
CA GLU A 40 -5.91 -8.38 -8.60
C GLU A 40 -5.35 -8.52 -7.17
N LEU A 41 -5.79 -7.64 -6.26
CA LEU A 41 -5.36 -7.60 -4.87
C LEU A 41 -6.26 -8.41 -3.94
N LEU A 42 -7.50 -8.75 -4.33
CA LEU A 42 -8.47 -9.42 -3.46
C LEU A 42 -7.90 -10.67 -2.75
N PRO A 43 -7.21 -11.62 -3.43
CA PRO A 43 -6.72 -12.82 -2.76
C PRO A 43 -5.68 -12.54 -1.66
N VAL A 44 -4.94 -11.43 -1.78
CA VAL A 44 -3.95 -10.99 -0.79
C VAL A 44 -4.64 -10.23 0.34
N LEU A 45 -5.53 -9.30 0.00
CA LEU A 45 -6.25 -8.49 0.97
C LEU A 45 -7.11 -9.34 1.90
N GLU A 46 -7.77 -10.38 1.40
CA GLU A 46 -8.55 -11.33 2.20
C GLU A 46 -7.68 -12.03 3.27
N LYS A 47 -6.44 -12.38 2.93
CA LYS A 47 -5.51 -13.01 3.87
C LYS A 47 -4.96 -12.03 4.90
N VAL A 48 -4.76 -10.77 4.51
CA VAL A 48 -4.20 -9.74 5.40
C VAL A 48 -5.24 -9.18 6.35
N LEU A 49 -6.47 -8.94 5.89
CA LEU A 49 -7.54 -8.30 6.68
C LEU A 49 -7.81 -9.04 8.00
N GLY A 50 -7.76 -10.37 8.01
CA GLY A 50 -7.96 -11.17 9.23
C GLY A 50 -6.83 -11.10 10.26
N THR A 51 -5.68 -10.52 9.90
CA THR A 51 -4.49 -10.47 10.77
C THR A 51 -4.34 -9.14 11.52
N ASN A 52 -5.05 -8.09 11.09
CA ASN A 52 -4.89 -6.71 11.58
C ASN A 52 -3.45 -6.15 11.47
N LYS A 53 -2.59 -6.80 10.69
CA LYS A 53 -1.22 -6.34 10.40
C LYS A 53 -1.21 -5.36 9.23
N PRO A 54 -0.29 -4.38 9.23
CA PRO A 54 -0.14 -3.48 8.10
C PRO A 54 0.35 -4.20 6.83
N LEU A 55 0.09 -3.60 5.67
CA LEU A 55 0.54 -4.07 4.36
C LEU A 55 1.31 -2.97 3.63
N LEU A 56 2.54 -3.27 3.23
CA LEU A 56 3.28 -2.49 2.24
C LEU A 56 3.17 -3.18 0.88
N ILE A 57 2.71 -2.46 -0.14
CA ILE A 57 2.64 -2.94 -1.52
C ILE A 57 3.74 -2.26 -2.33
N ILE A 58 4.57 -3.07 -2.98
CA ILE A 58 5.63 -2.65 -3.89
C ILE A 58 5.33 -3.22 -5.27
N ALA A 59 5.02 -2.36 -6.24
CA ALA A 59 4.73 -2.78 -7.61
C ALA A 59 5.32 -1.82 -8.65
N GLU A 60 5.36 -2.20 -9.93
CA GLU A 60 5.79 -1.29 -11.01
C GLU A 60 5.02 0.05 -10.97
N ASP A 61 3.69 -0.04 -10.88
CA ASP A 61 2.80 1.08 -10.61
C ASP A 61 1.52 0.59 -9.94
N ILE A 62 0.86 1.46 -9.17
CA ILE A 62 -0.48 1.21 -8.63
C ILE A 62 -1.34 2.43 -8.93
N GLU A 63 -2.39 2.24 -9.74
CA GLU A 63 -3.24 3.32 -10.20
C GLU A 63 -4.73 2.90 -10.27
N GLY A 64 -5.56 3.73 -10.90
CA GLY A 64 -6.94 3.37 -11.22
C GLY A 64 -7.81 3.09 -9.99
N ASP A 65 -8.71 2.11 -10.14
CA ASP A 65 -9.60 1.71 -9.04
C ASP A 65 -8.85 1.02 -7.90
N ALA A 66 -7.70 0.38 -8.18
CA ALA A 66 -6.85 -0.20 -7.14
C ALA A 66 -6.35 0.87 -6.17
N LEU A 67 -5.71 1.94 -6.66
CA LEU A 67 -5.19 3.00 -5.81
C LEU A 67 -6.32 3.71 -5.04
N ALA A 68 -7.42 4.03 -5.72
CA ALA A 68 -8.57 4.68 -5.10
C ALA A 68 -9.17 3.84 -3.96
N ALA A 69 -9.32 2.54 -4.18
CA ALA A 69 -9.84 1.62 -3.16
C ALA A 69 -8.88 1.49 -1.97
N LEU A 70 -7.56 1.38 -2.20
CA LEU A 70 -6.57 1.31 -1.12
C LEU A 70 -6.57 2.59 -0.27
N VAL A 71 -6.59 3.76 -0.91
CA VAL A 71 -6.68 5.05 -0.21
C VAL A 71 -7.95 5.15 0.62
N LEU A 72 -9.10 4.79 0.05
CA LEU A 72 -10.38 4.85 0.76
C LEU A 72 -10.40 3.93 1.99
N ASN A 73 -9.83 2.74 1.89
CA ASN A 73 -9.73 1.81 3.01
C ASN A 73 -8.72 2.28 4.07
N SER A 74 -7.62 2.91 3.67
CA SER A 74 -6.66 3.56 4.58
C SER A 74 -7.32 4.68 5.39
N VAL A 75 -8.02 5.60 4.71
CA VAL A 75 -8.70 6.74 5.36
C VAL A 75 -9.78 6.27 6.33
N ARG A 76 -10.50 5.18 6.00
CA ARG A 76 -11.51 4.58 6.88
C ARG A 76 -10.92 3.79 8.04
N GLY A 77 -9.60 3.55 8.06
CA GLY A 77 -8.94 2.70 9.05
C GLY A 77 -9.26 1.21 8.91
N ALA A 78 -9.92 0.81 7.82
CA ALA A 78 -10.29 -0.58 7.57
C ALA A 78 -9.07 -1.43 7.16
N LEU A 79 -8.08 -0.81 6.53
CA LEU A 79 -6.85 -1.45 6.12
C LEU A 79 -5.66 -0.51 6.39
N LYS A 80 -4.70 -0.95 7.19
CA LYS A 80 -3.42 -0.24 7.37
C LYS A 80 -2.52 -0.56 6.18
N VAL A 81 -2.53 0.29 5.15
CA VAL A 81 -1.82 0.02 3.90
C VAL A 81 -1.01 1.21 3.41
N CYS A 82 0.11 0.94 2.77
CA CYS A 82 0.86 1.90 1.97
C CYS A 82 1.26 1.25 0.65
N ALA A 83 1.18 2.00 -0.45
CA ALA A 83 1.61 1.56 -1.76
C ALA A 83 2.73 2.45 -2.29
N ILE A 84 3.78 1.82 -2.81
CA ILE A 84 4.95 2.47 -3.41
C ILE A 84 5.25 1.84 -4.77
N LYS A 85 5.94 2.59 -5.64
CA LYS A 85 6.54 2.01 -6.84
C LYS A 85 7.78 1.18 -6.47
N SER A 86 8.08 0.16 -7.25
CA SER A 86 9.30 -0.60 -7.13
C SER A 86 10.52 0.32 -7.35
N PRO A 87 11.63 0.07 -6.62
CA PRO A 87 12.88 0.74 -6.88
C PRO A 87 13.49 0.19 -8.19
N GLY A 88 13.85 1.08 -9.10
CA GLY A 88 14.16 0.74 -10.50
C GLY A 88 13.52 1.75 -11.43
N PHE A 89 13.98 1.78 -12.69
CA PHE A 89 13.65 2.81 -13.69
C PHE A 89 12.16 3.17 -13.75
#